data_AF-A0A929DNH1-F1
#
_entry.id   AF-A0A929DNH1-F1
#
_cell.length_a   1.000
_cell.length_b   1.000
_cell.length_c   1.000
_cell.angle_alpha   90.00
_cell.angle_beta   90.00
_cell.angle_gamma   90.00
#
_symmetry.space_group_name_H-M   'P 1'
#
loop_
_entity.id
_entity.type
_entity.pdbx_description
1 polymer ?
#
loop_
_entity_poly.entity_id
_entity_poly.type
_entity_poly.pdbx_seq_one_letter_code
_entity_poly.pdbx_strand_id
1 'polypeptide(L)'
;MPEEAADNGVDPPLLSGAALTSGFSFQPSLSAASGSRRHPVLQSFTTHMDYFLGIDVGSVNAKLVLIDKGGVVVQSDTEKISSGPRAAVGSLIGRIREKIDSDSVVAVGVSGSGRSAIPKELGWIDYSSSLSVASGVLHYHPDARTIIQIGGQTSLVIELE
;
A
#
# COMPACT_ATOMS: atom_id res chain seq x y z
N MET A 1 -21.83 -36.94 4.75
CA MET A 1 -21.90 -35.60 4.13
C MET A 1 -21.90 -34.59 5.26
N PRO A 2 -20.85 -33.78 5.46
CA PRO A 2 -20.98 -32.57 6.25
C PRO A 2 -21.36 -31.41 5.33
N GLU A 3 -22.28 -30.57 5.81
CA GLU A 3 -22.78 -29.37 5.13
C GLU A 3 -21.65 -28.36 4.89
N GLU A 4 -21.52 -27.92 3.64
CA GLU A 4 -20.71 -26.79 3.24
C GLU A 4 -21.39 -25.50 3.72
N ALA A 5 -20.78 -24.83 4.70
CA ALA A 5 -21.17 -23.48 5.06
C ALA A 5 -20.82 -22.54 3.89
N ALA A 6 -21.85 -22.01 3.24
CA ALA A 6 -21.70 -20.97 2.23
C ALA A 6 -21.04 -19.74 2.86
N ASP A 7 -19.80 -19.49 2.49
CA ASP A 7 -19.06 -18.26 2.73
C ASP A 7 -19.76 -17.11 2.00
N ASN A 8 -20.66 -16.42 2.71
CA ASN A 8 -21.24 -15.15 2.27
C ASN A 8 -20.37 -13.98 2.77
N GLY A 9 -19.04 -14.15 2.73
CA GLY A 9 -18.06 -13.13 3.03
C GLY A 9 -18.18 -11.97 2.05
N VAL A 10 -18.79 -10.88 2.51
CA VAL A 10 -18.61 -9.58 1.88
C VAL A 10 -17.14 -9.22 2.07
N ASP A 11 -16.36 -9.33 1.01
CA ASP A 11 -14.95 -8.96 1.00
C ASP A 11 -14.76 -7.56 1.62
N PRO A 12 -13.77 -7.35 2.50
CA PRO A 12 -13.47 -6.02 2.99
C PRO A 12 -13.09 -5.12 1.80
N PRO A 13 -13.55 -3.86 1.77
CA PRO A 13 -13.25 -2.96 0.67
C PRO A 13 -11.75 -2.69 0.60
N LEU A 14 -11.12 -3.19 -0.46
CA LEU A 14 -9.73 -2.90 -0.82
C LEU A 14 -9.63 -1.41 -1.18
N LEU A 15 -8.47 -0.80 -0.90
CA LEU A 15 -8.22 0.62 -1.20
C LEU A 15 -8.41 0.86 -2.70
N SER A 16 -9.41 1.65 -3.10
CA SER A 16 -9.61 2.04 -4.49
C SER A 16 -8.73 3.25 -4.82
N GLY A 17 -8.04 3.21 -5.96
CA GLY A 17 -7.26 4.34 -6.48
C GLY A 17 -8.10 5.59 -6.77
N ALA A 18 -9.42 5.47 -6.91
CA ALA A 18 -10.32 6.61 -7.09
C ALA A 18 -10.50 7.46 -5.81
N ALA A 19 -10.29 6.89 -4.63
CA ALA A 19 -10.36 7.62 -3.35
C ALA A 19 -9.20 8.61 -3.18
N LEU A 20 -8.21 8.62 -4.08
CA LEU A 20 -6.96 9.38 -3.95
C LEU A 20 -6.95 10.72 -4.70
N THR A 21 -8.08 11.15 -5.28
CA THR A 21 -8.09 12.34 -6.18
C THR A 21 -9.15 13.40 -5.87
N SER A 22 -10.05 13.21 -4.90
CA SER A 22 -11.11 14.18 -4.61
C SER A 22 -10.96 14.81 -3.23
N GLY A 23 -10.36 16.01 -3.14
CA GLY A 23 -10.26 16.67 -1.85
C GLY A 23 -9.65 18.06 -1.73
N PHE A 24 -9.68 18.92 -2.76
CA PHE A 24 -9.37 20.35 -2.54
C PHE A 24 -10.30 21.26 -3.34
N SER A 25 -11.47 21.58 -2.76
CA SER A 25 -12.20 22.81 -3.10
C SER A 25 -11.84 23.89 -2.10
N PHE A 26 -10.85 24.72 -2.44
CA PHE A 26 -10.52 25.92 -1.67
C PHE A 26 -11.57 27.00 -1.98
N GLN A 27 -12.50 27.25 -1.06
CA GLN A 27 -13.32 28.46 -1.06
C GLN A 27 -12.72 29.46 -0.07
N PRO A 28 -12.10 30.58 -0.51
CA PRO A 28 -11.70 31.62 0.41
C PRO A 28 -12.93 32.44 0.79
N SER A 29 -13.41 32.30 2.02
CA SER A 29 -14.37 33.24 2.58
C SER A 29 -13.64 34.49 3.06
N LEU A 30 -13.67 35.55 2.24
CA LEU A 30 -13.33 36.89 2.67
C LEU A 30 -14.48 37.44 3.51
N SER A 31 -14.33 37.41 4.85
CA SER A 31 -15.15 38.23 5.75
C SER A 31 -14.30 39.38 6.27
N ALA A 32 -14.61 40.58 5.82
CA ALA A 32 -14.07 41.83 6.36
C ALA A 32 -14.78 42.15 7.68
N ALA A 33 -14.06 42.18 8.80
CA ALA A 33 -14.53 42.84 10.01
C ALA A 33 -13.38 43.34 10.90
N SER A 34 -13.44 44.65 11.12
CA SER A 34 -12.76 45.50 12.11
C SER A 34 -12.43 44.86 13.47
N GLY A 35 -11.21 45.10 13.94
CA GLY A 35 -10.92 45.55 15.31
C GLY A 35 -11.12 44.58 16.46
N SER A 36 -10.14 43.70 16.71
CA SER A 36 -9.65 43.37 18.07
C SER A 36 -8.36 42.57 17.93
N ARG A 37 -7.34 42.86 18.76
CA ARG A 37 -6.08 42.09 18.80
C ARG A 37 -6.37 40.65 19.22
N ARG A 38 -6.63 39.78 18.25
CA ARG A 38 -6.62 38.33 18.45
C ARG A 38 -5.21 37.85 18.15
N HIS A 39 -4.59 37.20 19.13
CA HIS A 39 -3.39 36.40 18.89
C HIS A 39 -3.69 35.44 17.74
N PRO A 40 -2.82 35.30 16.73
CA PRO A 40 -3.02 34.32 15.69
C PRO A 40 -3.03 32.95 16.36
N VAL A 41 -4.19 32.29 16.35
CA VAL A 41 -4.27 30.85 16.60
C VAL A 41 -3.50 30.23 15.44
N LEU A 42 -2.29 29.74 15.70
CA LEU A 42 -1.58 28.89 14.75
C LEU A 42 -2.50 27.71 14.49
N GLN A 43 -3.16 27.71 13.32
CA GLN A 43 -3.78 26.50 12.83
C GLN A 43 -2.68 25.45 12.80
N SER A 44 -2.89 24.36 13.53
CA SER A 44 -2.07 23.17 13.42
C SER A 44 -2.05 22.78 11.95
N PHE A 45 -0.95 23.07 11.26
CA PHE A 45 -0.66 22.47 9.99
C PHE A 45 -0.44 20.99 10.28
N THR A 46 -1.49 20.17 10.17
CA THR A 46 -1.31 18.73 10.04
C THR A 46 -0.54 18.53 8.76
N THR A 47 0.77 18.30 8.89
CA THR A 47 1.57 17.78 7.79
C THR A 47 0.95 16.43 7.43
N HIS A 48 0.21 16.39 6.33
CA HIS A 48 -0.26 15.13 5.78
C HIS A 48 1.00 14.32 5.46
N MET A 49 1.21 13.21 6.16
CA MET A 49 2.30 12.31 5.80
C MET A 49 1.84 11.49 4.60
N ASP A 50 2.49 11.72 3.47
CA ASP A 50 2.27 10.93 2.25
C ASP A 50 2.94 9.56 2.44
N TYR A 51 2.14 8.50 2.33
CA TYR A 51 2.61 7.12 2.38
C TYR A 51 2.43 6.41 1.04
N PHE A 52 3.32 5.46 0.77
CA PHE A 52 3.23 4.56 -0.37
C PHE A 52 3.09 3.12 0.14
N LEU A 53 2.19 2.35 -0.49
CA LEU A 53 1.91 0.98 -0.10
C LEU A 53 2.42 0.01 -1.15
N GLY A 54 3.31 -0.91 -0.76
CA GLY A 54 3.75 -2.03 -1.58
C GLY A 54 3.13 -3.34 -1.13
N ILE A 55 2.61 -4.13 -2.07
CA ILE A 55 2.02 -5.45 -1.80
C ILE A 55 2.69 -6.50 -2.68
N ASP A 56 3.35 -7.49 -2.08
CA ASP A 56 3.93 -8.64 -2.78
C ASP A 56 3.06 -9.87 -2.55
N VAL A 57 2.33 -10.29 -3.58
CA VAL A 57 1.43 -11.44 -3.53
C VAL A 57 2.19 -12.67 -4.02
N GLY A 58 2.80 -13.40 -3.10
CA GLY A 58 3.50 -14.65 -3.39
C GLY A 58 2.57 -15.86 -3.56
N SER A 59 3.16 -17.05 -3.66
CA SER A 59 2.41 -18.31 -3.71
C SER A 59 2.02 -18.85 -2.32
N VAL A 60 2.79 -18.53 -1.29
CA VAL A 60 2.58 -19.00 0.09
C VAL A 60 2.07 -17.89 1.00
N ASN A 61 2.60 -16.68 0.83
CA ASN A 61 2.27 -15.53 1.66
C ASN A 61 2.06 -14.29 0.78
N ALA A 62 1.15 -13.41 1.20
CA ALA A 62 1.11 -12.03 0.78
C ALA A 62 1.86 -11.17 1.80
N LYS A 63 2.60 -10.17 1.33
CA LYS A 63 3.34 -9.22 2.17
C LYS A 63 2.86 -7.81 1.85
N LEU A 64 2.84 -6.95 2.86
CA LEU A 64 2.48 -5.54 2.75
C LEU A 64 3.55 -4.71 3.43
N VAL A 65 4.00 -3.64 2.78
CA VAL A 65 4.95 -2.68 3.33
C VAL A 65 4.43 -1.27 3.07
N LEU A 66 4.36 -0.46 4.11
CA LEU A 66 4.07 0.97 4.06
C LEU A 66 5.37 1.74 4.23
N ILE A 67 5.68 2.63 3.28
CA ILE A 67 6.82 3.54 3.37
C ILE A 67 6.35 4.99 3.39
N ASP A 68 7.11 5.86 4.03
CA ASP A 68 6.93 7.30 3.91
C ASP A 68 7.56 7.85 2.62
N LYS A 69 7.42 9.16 2.40
CA LYS A 69 8.04 9.87 1.27
C LYS A 69 9.57 9.84 1.25
N GLY A 70 10.22 9.58 2.39
CA GLY A 70 11.66 9.38 2.48
C GLY A 70 12.11 7.97 2.07
N GLY A 71 11.17 7.06 1.79
CA GLY A 71 11.46 5.65 1.53
C GLY A 71 11.68 4.83 2.81
N VAL A 72 11.40 5.40 3.97
CA VAL A 72 11.58 4.69 5.25
C VAL A 72 10.38 3.80 5.49
N VAL A 73 10.63 2.54 5.88
CA VAL A 73 9.58 1.60 6.25
C VAL A 73 8.93 2.04 7.56
N VAL A 74 7.64 2.36 7.49
CA VAL A 74 6.80 2.76 8.62
C VAL A 74 6.13 1.55 9.24
N GLN A 75 5.66 0.63 8.39
CA GLN A 75 5.05 -0.62 8.82
C GLN A 75 5.24 -1.72 7.78
N SER A 76 5.34 -2.95 8.24
CA SER A 76 5.28 -4.15 7.40
C SER A 76 4.41 -5.21 8.05
N ASP A 77 3.74 -6.02 7.23
CA ASP A 77 2.90 -7.12 7.67
C ASP A 77 2.94 -8.27 6.64
N THR A 78 2.55 -9.46 7.04
CA THR A 78 2.51 -10.65 6.19
C THR A 78 1.33 -11.52 6.55
N GLU A 79 0.67 -12.09 5.54
CA GLU A 79 -0.48 -12.97 5.68
C GLU A 79 -0.26 -14.25 4.88
N LYS A 80 -0.58 -15.39 5.48
CA LYS A 80 -0.51 -16.67 4.78
C LYS A 80 -1.69 -16.77 3.81
N ILE A 81 -1.42 -17.21 2.59
CA ILE A 81 -2.47 -17.43 1.59
C ILE A 81 -3.09 -18.80 1.86
N SER A 82 -4.18 -18.82 2.64
CA SER A 82 -4.95 -20.04 2.98
C SER A 82 -6.28 -20.11 2.23
N SER A 83 -7.04 -19.01 2.23
CA SER A 83 -8.34 -18.87 1.54
C SER A 83 -8.24 -18.18 0.17
N GLY A 84 -7.03 -17.85 -0.26
CA GLY A 84 -6.74 -17.26 -1.56
C GLY A 84 -6.06 -15.88 -1.48
N PRO A 85 -5.43 -15.42 -2.57
CA PRO A 85 -4.59 -14.22 -2.54
C PRO A 85 -5.36 -12.94 -2.19
N ARG A 86 -6.58 -12.80 -2.72
CA ARG A 86 -7.45 -11.64 -2.47
C ARG A 86 -7.85 -11.53 -1.00
N ALA A 87 -8.24 -12.64 -0.37
CA ALA A 87 -8.59 -12.67 1.05
C ALA A 87 -7.39 -12.31 1.93
N ALA A 88 -6.19 -12.84 1.62
CA ALA A 88 -4.97 -12.50 2.35
C ALA A 88 -4.62 -11.00 2.25
N VAL A 89 -4.72 -10.43 1.05
CA VAL A 89 -4.51 -8.99 0.82
C VAL A 89 -5.57 -8.13 1.51
N GLY A 90 -6.83 -8.56 1.51
CA GLY A 90 -7.91 -7.90 2.25
C GLY A 90 -7.66 -7.87 3.75
N SER A 91 -7.16 -8.98 4.32
CA SER A 91 -6.78 -9.06 5.73
C SER A 91 -5.64 -8.08 6.08
N LEU A 92 -4.59 -8.02 5.24
CA LEU A 92 -3.50 -7.07 5.41
C LEU A 92 -3.97 -5.61 5.34
N ILE A 93 -4.86 -5.30 4.40
CA ILE A 93 -5.43 -3.96 4.25
C ILE A 93 -6.34 -3.61 5.43
N GLY A 94 -7.13 -4.56 5.94
CA GLY A 94 -7.92 -4.35 7.15
C GLY A 94 -7.05 -3.89 8.32
N ARG A 95 -5.95 -4.60 8.58
CA ARG A 95 -5.03 -4.31 9.70
C ARG A 95 -4.27 -3.00 9.56
N ILE A 96 -3.96 -2.55 8.33
CA ILE A 96 -3.28 -1.25 8.14
C ILE A 96 -4.26 -0.08 8.28
N ARG A 97 -5.51 -0.22 7.84
CA ARG A 97 -6.54 0.83 7.94
C ARG A 97 -6.93 1.17 9.38
N GLU A 98 -6.71 0.26 10.32
CA GLU A 98 -6.87 0.52 11.75
C GLU A 98 -5.79 1.45 12.32
N LYS A 99 -4.67 1.63 11.61
CA LYS A 99 -3.48 2.31 12.10
C LYS A 99 -3.16 3.62 11.38
N ILE A 100 -3.66 3.78 10.15
CA ILE A 100 -3.43 4.99 9.34
C ILE A 100 -4.73 5.46 8.69
N ASP A 101 -4.84 6.78 8.52
CA ASP A 101 -5.90 7.36 7.70
C ASP A 101 -5.70 6.97 6.24
N SER A 102 -6.74 6.40 5.63
CA SER A 102 -6.67 5.88 4.25
C SER A 102 -6.31 6.97 3.23
N ASP A 103 -6.69 8.23 3.50
CA ASP A 103 -6.40 9.40 2.66
C ASP A 103 -4.91 9.79 2.67
N SER A 104 -4.11 9.18 3.55
CA SER A 104 -2.66 9.40 3.63
C SER A 104 -1.86 8.51 2.67
N VAL A 105 -2.48 7.50 2.04
CA VAL A 105 -1.80 6.59 1.11
C VAL A 105 -1.92 7.13 -0.32
N VAL A 106 -0.86 7.72 -0.85
CA VAL A 106 -0.89 8.41 -2.16
C VAL A 106 -0.80 7.46 -3.35
N ALA A 107 -0.24 6.26 -3.18
CA ALA A 107 -0.19 5.25 -4.23
C ALA A 107 -0.05 3.83 -3.65
N VAL A 108 -0.54 2.86 -4.42
CA VAL A 108 -0.42 1.43 -4.12
C VAL A 108 0.23 0.72 -5.30
N GLY A 109 1.32 0.00 -5.05
CA GLY A 109 1.99 -0.88 -5.99
C GLY A 109 1.78 -2.35 -5.61
N VAL A 110 1.55 -3.20 -6.60
CA VAL A 110 1.39 -4.65 -6.41
C VAL A 110 2.38 -5.44 -7.28
N SER A 111 2.95 -6.50 -6.72
CA SER A 111 3.81 -7.44 -7.42
C SER A 111 3.61 -8.87 -6.92
N GLY A 112 4.47 -9.79 -7.37
CA GLY A 112 4.44 -11.20 -6.99
C GLY A 112 3.73 -12.10 -8.00
N SER A 113 3.80 -13.41 -7.79
CA SER A 113 3.23 -14.42 -8.71
C SER A 113 1.69 -14.50 -8.64
N GLY A 114 1.10 -14.15 -7.50
CA GLY A 114 -0.35 -14.15 -7.28
C GLY A 114 -1.03 -12.81 -7.57
N ARG A 115 -0.31 -11.79 -8.05
CA ARG A 115 -0.84 -10.43 -8.26
C ARG A 115 -2.01 -10.35 -9.22
N SER A 116 -2.12 -11.29 -10.17
CA SER A 116 -3.23 -11.34 -11.13
C SER A 116 -4.58 -11.64 -10.47
N ALA A 117 -4.59 -12.11 -9.22
CA ALA A 117 -5.80 -12.29 -8.43
C ALA A 117 -6.35 -10.95 -7.88
N ILE A 118 -5.59 -9.86 -8.00
CA ILE A 118 -6.00 -8.53 -7.56
C ILE A 118 -6.77 -7.83 -8.69
N PRO A 119 -8.01 -7.36 -8.44
CA PRO A 119 -8.82 -6.69 -9.46
C PRO A 119 -8.15 -5.42 -9.99
N LYS A 120 -8.13 -5.25 -11.32
CA LYS A 120 -7.53 -4.07 -11.97
C LYS A 120 -8.31 -2.78 -11.69
N GLU A 121 -9.59 -2.92 -11.36
CA GLU A 121 -10.52 -1.85 -11.02
C GLU A 121 -10.08 -1.06 -9.77
N LEU A 122 -9.18 -1.63 -8.96
CA LEU A 122 -8.57 -0.94 -7.82
C LEU A 122 -7.58 0.14 -8.22
N GLY A 123 -7.11 0.17 -9.48
CA GLY A 123 -6.19 1.19 -9.97
C GLY A 123 -4.78 1.13 -9.37
N TRP A 124 -4.39 0.01 -8.77
CA TRP A 124 -3.04 -0.20 -8.26
C TRP A 124 -2.04 -0.41 -9.41
N ILE A 125 -0.80 0.03 -9.20
CA ILE A 125 0.24 -0.10 -10.21
C ILE A 125 0.81 -1.52 -10.16
N ASP A 126 0.75 -2.24 -11.28
CA ASP A 126 1.31 -3.58 -11.41
C ASP A 126 2.80 -3.51 -11.78
N TYR A 127 3.65 -4.07 -10.91
CA TYR A 127 5.09 -4.17 -11.12
C TYR A 127 5.53 -5.63 -11.29
N SER A 128 6.50 -5.86 -12.16
CA SER A 128 7.14 -7.17 -12.25
C SER A 128 7.90 -7.52 -10.96
N SER A 129 7.99 -8.83 -10.66
CA SER A 129 8.72 -9.30 -9.49
C SER A 129 10.21 -8.94 -9.56
N SER A 130 10.82 -9.00 -10.74
CA SER A 130 12.23 -8.64 -10.93
C SER A 130 12.47 -7.16 -10.62
N LEU A 131 11.63 -6.25 -11.13
CA LEU A 131 11.76 -4.82 -10.88
C LEU A 131 11.56 -4.50 -9.39
N SER A 132 10.55 -5.09 -8.77
CA SER A 132 10.22 -4.86 -7.36
C SER A 132 11.37 -5.29 -6.44
N VAL A 133 11.92 -6.48 -6.70
CA VAL A 133 13.05 -7.03 -5.93
C VAL A 133 14.33 -6.23 -6.17
N ALA A 134 14.65 -5.90 -7.43
CA ALA A 134 15.81 -5.08 -7.74
C ALA A 134 15.73 -3.71 -7.06
N SER A 135 14.57 -3.04 -7.14
CA SER A 135 14.36 -1.72 -6.54
C SER A 135 14.48 -1.77 -5.02
N GLY A 136 13.88 -2.77 -4.38
CA GLY A 136 13.96 -2.97 -2.93
C GLY A 136 15.39 -3.25 -2.45
N VAL A 137 16.14 -4.11 -3.15
CA VAL A 137 17.53 -4.43 -2.79
C VAL A 137 18.43 -3.23 -3.02
N LEU A 138 18.36 -2.58 -4.18
CA LEU A 138 19.20 -1.43 -4.53
C LEU A 138 18.98 -0.21 -3.64
N HIS A 139 17.79 -0.08 -3.03
CA HIS A 139 17.53 0.96 -2.05
C HIS A 139 18.46 0.84 -0.82
N TYR A 140 18.74 -0.38 -0.35
CA TYR A 140 19.59 -0.63 0.82
C TYR A 140 21.03 -1.01 0.45
N HIS A 141 21.24 -1.60 -0.72
CA HIS A 141 22.50 -2.11 -1.22
C HIS A 141 22.74 -1.61 -2.65
N PRO A 142 23.07 -0.33 -2.83
CA PRO A 142 23.21 0.29 -4.16
C PRO A 142 24.39 -0.27 -4.97
N ASP A 143 25.30 -0.98 -4.33
CA ASP A 143 26.48 -1.64 -4.92
C ASP A 143 26.24 -3.11 -5.29
N ALA A 144 25.03 -3.64 -5.05
CA ALA A 144 24.69 -5.01 -5.40
C ALA A 144 24.86 -5.27 -6.91
N ARG A 145 25.58 -6.35 -7.26
CA ARG A 145 25.82 -6.78 -8.65
C ARG A 145 25.01 -8.00 -9.06
N THR A 146 24.60 -8.81 -8.08
CA THR A 146 23.80 -10.00 -8.32
C THR A 146 22.79 -10.15 -7.20
N ILE A 147 21.53 -10.36 -7.56
CA ILE A 147 20.44 -10.64 -6.63
C ILE A 147 19.95 -12.05 -6.91
N ILE A 148 19.95 -12.89 -5.88
CA ILE A 148 19.38 -14.24 -5.93
C ILE A 148 18.19 -14.29 -5.00
N GLN A 149 16.99 -14.33 -5.56
CA GLN A 149 15.74 -14.50 -4.82
C GLN A 149 15.29 -15.95 -4.92
N ILE A 150 15.16 -16.62 -3.76
CA ILE A 150 14.62 -17.98 -3.68
C ILE A 150 13.20 -17.90 -3.12
N GLY A 151 12.21 -18.23 -3.94
CA GLY A 151 10.80 -18.27 -3.56
C GLY A 151 10.32 -19.69 -3.27
N GLY A 152 9.05 -19.82 -2.85
CA GLY A 152 8.45 -21.12 -2.53
C GLY A 152 8.15 -22.01 -3.75
N GLN A 153 8.16 -21.44 -4.96
CA GLN A 153 7.89 -22.17 -6.21
C GLN A 153 8.92 -21.83 -7.29
N THR A 154 9.28 -20.54 -7.40
CA THR A 154 10.22 -20.03 -8.39
C THR A 154 11.43 -19.40 -7.72
N SER A 155 12.56 -19.43 -8.41
CA SER A 155 13.75 -18.67 -8.05
C SER A 155 14.08 -17.70 -9.17
N LEU A 156 14.68 -16.58 -8.82
CA LEU A 156 14.98 -15.48 -9.74
C LEU A 156 16.41 -15.01 -9.48
N VAL A 157 17.19 -14.91 -10.55
CA VAL A 157 18.56 -14.36 -10.53
C VAL A 157 18.54 -13.09 -11.38
N ILE A 158 19.03 -11.99 -10.81
CA ILE A 158 19.16 -10.70 -11.50
C ILE A 158 20.63 -10.33 -11.45
N GLU A 159 21.21 -10.10 -12.63
CA GLU A 159 22.52 -9.48 -12.76
C GLU A 159 22.32 -7.98 -13.04
N LEU A 160 23.09 -7.14 -12.36
CA LEU A 160 23.00 -5.69 -12.41
C LEU A 160 24.33 -5.13 -12.92
N GLU A 161 24.26 -4.40 -14.04
CA GLU A 161 25.41 -3.73 -14.68
C GLU A 161 25.71 -2.38 -14.04
#